data_AF-A0A496WM63-F1
#
_entry.id   AF-A0A496WM63-F1
#
_cell.length_a   1.000
_cell.length_b   1.000
_cell.length_c   1.000
_cell.angle_alpha   90.00
_cell.angle_beta   90.00
_cell.angle_gamma   90.00
#
_symmetry.space_group_name_H-M   'P 1'
#
loop_
_entity.id
_entity.type
_entity.pdbx_description
1 polymer ?
#
loop_
_entity_poly.entity_id
_entity_poly.type
_entity_poly.pdbx_seq_one_letter_code
_entity_poly.pdbx_strand_id
1 'polypeptide(L)'
;MSTSVPTGASIANKLFNAALFLEASRRPSFANIQTGAAPTLSGEAKKAKGQTAAGAPIVRVTDLQSSAGDEVTVDIFHQLRQKPVMGDKIIAGKGTNLKYASFALKIDQGRTLVDAGGRMSQQRTKHNLKLTAKTLLSPYYNRLADQICLVHLAGARGDHDDADWILPKDDDADFAEIMVNAVTPPTWDRHFYAGGATSIADIDAAEKFTLAECDKLRLALDEMAFPLQAIRMEGDPMADDSPFHCLWITPRQWYDFWTATSGSDWRALQANAFERRKDFNHPIFKGDAVMWNNILVKKQPRPIRFDVGTAVTVCTNTANAGTTTSTAAVKTERAILLGAQALTDAYGATGGKGGGYYFGMNQEETDHGNRNELSIAWMNGKAKIRFEGTDGRVNDHGVMVLDTAVSTT
;
A
#
# COMPACT_ATOMS: atom_id res chain seq x y z
N MET A 1 -43.25 8.37 10.70
CA MET A 1 -42.25 8.97 9.79
C MET A 1 -41.89 7.94 8.74
N SER A 2 -42.44 8.06 7.54
CA SER A 2 -42.21 7.12 6.43
C SER A 2 -40.95 7.51 5.65
N THR A 3 -39.97 6.61 5.60
CA THR A 3 -38.79 6.70 4.74
C THR A 3 -39.16 6.37 3.30
N SER A 4 -39.73 7.32 2.57
CA SER A 4 -39.81 7.29 1.11
C SER A 4 -38.85 8.34 0.55
N VAL A 5 -37.63 7.94 0.24
CA VAL A 5 -36.69 8.79 -0.49
C VAL A 5 -37.02 8.68 -1.99
N PRO A 6 -37.37 9.77 -2.69
CA PRO A 6 -37.67 9.74 -4.11
C PRO A 6 -36.47 9.28 -4.93
N THR A 7 -36.71 8.45 -5.94
CA THR A 7 -35.71 7.97 -6.90
C THR A 7 -35.11 9.18 -7.63
N GLY A 8 -33.83 9.49 -7.39
CA GLY A 8 -33.11 10.61 -8.02
C GLY A 8 -32.87 11.84 -7.12
N ALA A 9 -33.27 11.83 -5.84
CA ALA A 9 -32.94 12.93 -4.93
C ALA A 9 -31.44 13.02 -4.66
N SER A 10 -30.87 14.23 -4.61
CA SER A 10 -29.45 14.46 -4.28
C SER A 10 -29.03 13.82 -2.95
N ILE A 11 -29.96 13.65 -2.02
CA ILE A 11 -29.78 12.96 -0.73
C ILE A 11 -29.56 11.44 -0.94
N ALA A 12 -30.25 10.81 -1.90
CA ALA A 12 -30.06 9.39 -2.22
C ALA A 12 -28.66 9.16 -2.81
N ASN A 13 -28.24 9.98 -3.78
CA ASN A 13 -26.89 9.89 -4.36
C ASN A 13 -25.79 10.09 -3.30
N LYS A 14 -26.00 11.01 -2.34
CA LYS A 14 -25.09 11.20 -1.19
C LYS A 14 -25.01 9.97 -0.29
N LEU A 15 -26.15 9.35 0.05
CA LEU A 15 -26.19 8.12 0.84
C LEU A 15 -25.52 6.95 0.10
N PHE A 16 -25.70 6.85 -1.22
CA PHE A 16 -25.08 5.83 -2.05
C PHE A 16 -23.57 6.00 -2.18
N ASN A 17 -23.07 7.22 -2.35
CA ASN A 17 -21.63 7.50 -2.41
C ASN A 17 -20.93 7.22 -1.07
N ALA A 18 -21.59 7.56 0.05
CA ALA A 18 -21.14 7.22 1.39
C ALA A 18 -21.08 5.70 1.61
N ALA A 19 -22.13 4.99 1.19
CA ALA A 19 -22.22 3.54 1.29
C ALA A 19 -21.15 2.84 0.45
N LEU A 20 -20.85 3.34 -0.75
CA LEU A 20 -19.82 2.79 -1.62
C LEU A 20 -18.41 2.96 -1.05
N PHE A 21 -18.10 4.14 -0.50
CA PHE A 21 -16.83 4.36 0.19
C PHE A 21 -16.71 3.45 1.43
N LEU A 22 -17.80 3.33 2.20
CA LEU A 22 -17.84 2.46 3.38
C LEU A 22 -17.70 0.98 2.99
N GLU A 23 -18.29 0.56 1.88
CA GLU A 23 -18.17 -0.80 1.36
C GLU A 23 -16.75 -1.06 0.83
N ALA A 24 -16.17 -0.13 0.07
CA ALA A 24 -14.81 -0.20 -0.43
C ALA A 24 -13.78 -0.25 0.71
N SER A 25 -14.01 0.48 1.81
CA SER A 25 -13.13 0.46 2.98
C SER A 25 -13.36 -0.74 3.91
N ARG A 26 -14.56 -1.35 3.92
CA ARG A 26 -14.88 -2.54 4.72
C ARG A 26 -14.45 -3.86 4.08
N ARG A 27 -14.34 -3.92 2.75
CA ARG A 27 -13.88 -5.13 2.05
C ARG A 27 -12.40 -5.40 2.39
N PRO A 28 -12.03 -6.63 2.78
CA PRO A 28 -10.63 -6.97 3.02
C PRO A 28 -9.88 -6.95 1.69
N SER A 29 -9.10 -5.89 1.48
CA SER A 29 -8.24 -5.67 0.31
C SER A 29 -6.80 -5.56 0.79
N PHE A 30 -5.83 -5.66 -0.13
CA PHE A 30 -4.43 -5.50 0.24
C PHE A 30 -4.19 -4.15 0.90
N ALA A 31 -4.72 -3.05 0.37
CA ALA A 31 -4.57 -1.77 1.05
C ALA A 31 -5.29 -1.72 2.41
N ASN A 32 -6.53 -2.24 2.48
CA ASN A 32 -7.37 -2.09 3.68
C ASN A 32 -6.90 -2.91 4.89
N ILE A 33 -6.29 -4.08 4.68
CA ILE A 33 -5.76 -4.91 5.78
C ILE A 33 -4.55 -4.25 6.46
N GLN A 34 -3.88 -3.31 5.79
CA GLN A 34 -2.72 -2.59 6.35
C GLN A 34 -3.00 -1.10 6.62
N THR A 35 -4.26 -0.66 6.53
CA THR A 35 -4.70 0.63 7.10
C THR A 35 -5.33 0.42 8.47
N GLY A 36 -4.98 1.27 9.44
CA GLY A 36 -5.66 1.31 10.74
C GLY A 36 -7.06 1.92 10.63
N ALA A 37 -7.88 1.81 11.69
CA ALA A 37 -9.17 2.50 11.70
C ALA A 37 -8.98 4.02 11.58
N ALA A 38 -9.95 4.69 10.94
CA ALA A 38 -9.98 6.16 10.95
C ALA A 38 -10.27 6.63 12.39
N PRO A 39 -9.55 7.63 12.92
CA PRO A 39 -9.68 8.06 14.31
C PRO A 39 -11.10 8.59 14.60
N THR A 40 -11.77 8.02 15.60
CA THR A 40 -13.07 8.49 16.09
C THR A 40 -12.88 9.60 17.14
N LEU A 41 -12.45 10.79 16.70
CA LEU A 41 -12.16 11.89 17.62
C LEU A 41 -13.40 12.76 17.89
N SER A 42 -13.79 12.84 19.17
CA SER A 42 -14.71 13.86 19.69
C SER A 42 -13.90 15.05 20.24
N GLY A 43 -14.38 16.28 20.00
CA GLY A 43 -13.78 17.51 20.53
C GLY A 43 -12.66 18.16 19.69
N GLU A 44 -12.02 19.18 20.26
CA GLU A 44 -11.05 20.11 19.64
C GLU A 44 -9.79 19.44 19.05
N ALA A 45 -9.58 18.14 19.33
CA ALA A 45 -8.67 17.25 18.61
C ALA A 45 -9.04 17.01 17.15
N LYS A 46 -10.22 17.49 16.68
CA LYS A 46 -10.62 17.51 15.26
C LYS A 46 -9.64 18.24 14.33
N LYS A 47 -8.76 19.08 14.86
CA LYS A 47 -7.69 19.74 14.07
C LYS A 47 -6.47 18.85 13.84
N ALA A 48 -6.33 17.74 14.56
CA ALA A 48 -5.36 16.69 14.24
C ALA A 48 -5.99 15.74 13.20
N LYS A 49 -6.13 16.31 11.99
CA LYS A 49 -6.29 15.79 10.63
C LYS A 49 -6.68 14.32 10.46
N GLY A 50 -7.65 14.06 9.57
CA GLY A 50 -8.17 12.74 9.18
C GLY A 50 -7.12 11.78 8.57
N GLN A 51 -6.16 11.39 9.39
CA GLN A 51 -5.10 10.45 9.10
C GLN A 51 -5.37 9.17 9.89
N THR A 52 -5.25 8.01 9.27
CA THR A 52 -5.29 6.73 10.02
C THR A 52 -4.13 6.66 11.01
N ALA A 53 -4.27 5.84 12.06
CA ALA A 53 -3.28 5.72 13.13
C ALA A 53 -1.84 5.59 12.60
N ALA A 54 -0.91 6.36 13.18
CA ALA A 54 0.48 6.46 12.73
C ALA A 54 1.24 5.13 12.73
N GLY A 55 0.75 4.10 13.44
CA GLY A 55 1.35 2.77 13.48
C GLY A 55 0.97 1.82 12.33
N ALA A 56 0.01 2.19 11.49
CA ALA A 56 -0.40 1.35 10.36
C ALA A 56 0.60 1.45 9.19
N PRO A 57 0.84 0.36 8.42
CA PRO A 57 1.70 0.43 7.25
C PRO A 57 1.22 1.41 6.18
N ILE A 58 -0.08 1.51 5.95
CA ILE A 58 -0.63 2.48 5.00
C ILE A 58 -1.31 3.60 5.78
N VAL A 59 -0.84 4.83 5.55
CA VAL A 59 -1.42 6.04 6.14
C VAL A 59 -2.40 6.63 5.14
N ARG A 60 -3.69 6.49 5.43
CA ARG A 60 -4.75 7.12 4.63
C ARG A 60 -4.96 8.55 5.12
N VAL A 61 -4.85 9.53 4.22
CA VAL A 61 -5.04 10.96 4.51
C VAL A 61 -6.30 11.46 3.82
N THR A 62 -7.20 12.05 4.61
CA THR A 62 -8.49 12.54 4.12
C THR A 62 -8.70 14.05 4.31
N ASP A 63 -7.63 14.80 4.60
CA ASP A 63 -7.67 16.22 4.97
C ASP A 63 -8.15 17.16 3.84
N LEU A 64 -7.96 16.76 2.57
CA LEU A 64 -8.37 17.53 1.37
C LEU A 64 -9.90 17.62 1.16
N GLN A 65 -10.70 17.21 2.14
CA GLN A 65 -12.15 17.43 2.13
C GLN A 65 -12.54 18.89 2.41
N SER A 66 -11.67 19.68 3.06
CA SER A 66 -12.02 21.00 3.60
C SER A 66 -11.21 22.18 3.03
N SER A 67 -10.03 21.91 2.46
CA SER A 67 -9.18 22.91 1.81
C SER A 67 -8.95 22.53 0.35
N ALA A 68 -9.09 23.50 -0.56
CA ALA A 68 -8.76 23.31 -1.97
C ALA A 68 -7.25 23.11 -2.16
N GLY A 69 -6.85 22.07 -2.88
CA GLY A 69 -5.46 21.75 -3.20
C GLY A 69 -5.36 20.38 -3.89
N ASP A 70 -4.33 20.22 -4.73
CA ASP A 70 -3.98 19.00 -5.47
C ASP A 70 -2.78 18.26 -4.84
N GLU A 71 -2.16 18.83 -3.81
CA GLU A 71 -1.00 18.26 -3.10
C GLU A 71 -1.26 18.07 -1.60
N VAL A 72 -0.78 16.94 -1.06
CA VAL A 72 -0.73 16.63 0.38
C VAL A 72 0.73 16.57 0.82
N THR A 73 1.10 17.39 1.82
CA THR A 73 2.42 17.31 2.46
C THR A 73 2.37 16.51 3.76
N VAL A 74 3.36 15.64 3.96
CA VAL A 74 3.60 14.87 5.18
C VAL A 74 4.97 15.28 5.70
N ASP A 75 5.01 15.85 6.89
CA ASP A 75 6.24 16.31 7.53
C ASP A 75 6.64 15.36 8.67
N ILE A 76 7.93 15.06 8.78
CA ILE A 76 8.52 14.35 9.90
C ILE A 76 9.58 15.21 10.57
N PHE A 77 9.55 15.23 11.91
CA PHE A 77 10.60 15.80 12.73
C PHE A 77 11.62 14.72 13.11
N HIS A 78 12.90 15.00 12.92
CA HIS A 78 13.95 14.08 13.31
C HIS A 78 14.17 14.07 14.83
N GLN A 79 14.60 12.94 15.36
CA GLN A 79 14.98 12.81 16.77
C GLN A 79 16.22 13.67 17.09
N LEU A 80 16.25 14.23 18.29
CA LEU A 80 17.37 15.04 18.80
C LEU A 80 18.58 14.14 19.09
N ARG A 81 19.72 14.37 18.42
CA ARG A 81 20.98 13.61 18.61
C ARG A 81 22.09 14.41 19.32
N GLN A 82 21.73 15.44 20.07
CA GLN A 82 22.69 16.33 20.72
C GLN A 82 23.29 15.72 21.99
N LYS A 83 24.58 15.98 22.23
CA LYS A 83 25.23 15.58 23.48
C LYS A 83 24.66 16.40 24.64
N PRO A 84 24.25 15.77 25.76
CA PRO A 84 23.80 16.51 26.92
C PRO A 84 24.93 17.39 27.48
N VAL A 85 24.58 18.61 27.91
CA VAL A 85 25.50 19.50 28.60
C VAL A 85 25.55 19.09 30.08
N MET A 86 26.72 18.66 30.54
CA MET A 86 26.93 18.18 31.92
C MET A 86 27.50 19.28 32.83
N GLY A 87 27.04 19.32 34.09
CA GLY A 87 27.48 20.25 35.14
C GLY A 87 26.88 21.66 35.03
N ASP A 88 27.45 22.63 35.76
CA ASP A 88 27.00 24.04 35.81
C ASP A 88 27.33 24.85 34.54
N LYS A 89 27.55 24.17 33.41
CA LYS A 89 27.87 24.82 32.14
C LYS A 89 26.61 25.48 31.59
N ILE A 90 26.73 26.77 31.27
CA ILE A 90 25.63 27.56 30.67
C ILE A 90 25.06 26.82 29.44
N ILE A 91 23.74 26.63 29.47
CA ILE A 91 22.94 25.96 28.43
C ILE A 91 22.49 26.94 27.34
N ALA A 92 22.38 28.24 27.67
CA ALA A 92 22.03 29.28 26.71
C ALA A 92 23.04 29.31 25.54
N GLY A 93 22.53 29.23 24.31
CA GLY A 93 23.35 29.20 23.08
C GLY A 93 23.79 27.82 22.60
N LYS A 94 23.49 26.74 23.32
CA LYS A 94 23.79 25.34 22.90
C LYS A 94 22.56 24.58 22.39
N GLY A 95 21.45 25.29 22.15
CA GLY A 95 20.25 24.69 21.55
C GLY A 95 20.49 24.37 20.08
N THR A 96 20.16 23.15 19.66
CA THR A 96 20.13 22.79 18.25
C THR A 96 18.77 23.09 17.64
N ASN A 97 18.75 23.53 16.37
CA ASN A 97 17.52 23.67 15.61
C ASN A 97 16.86 22.31 15.34
N LEU A 98 15.53 22.28 15.35
CA LEU A 98 14.75 21.11 14.93
C LEU A 98 14.95 20.89 13.43
N LYS A 99 15.45 19.71 13.06
CA LYS A 99 15.52 19.30 11.65
C LYS A 99 14.20 18.62 11.28
N TYR A 100 13.63 19.01 10.14
CA TYR A 100 12.43 18.43 9.57
C TYR A 100 12.69 17.98 8.13
N ALA A 101 11.97 16.97 7.68
CA ALA A 101 11.91 16.54 6.29
C ALA A 101 10.45 16.50 5.85
N SER A 102 10.17 16.96 4.64
CA SER A 102 8.82 17.06 4.07
C SER A 102 8.70 16.17 2.83
N PHE A 103 7.59 15.44 2.72
CA PHE A 103 7.23 14.63 1.56
C PHE A 103 5.92 15.16 0.97
N ALA A 104 5.85 15.36 -0.35
CA ALA A 104 4.65 15.83 -1.03
C ALA A 104 4.08 14.74 -1.96
N LEU A 105 2.75 14.65 -2.00
CA LEU A 105 1.99 13.68 -2.77
C LEU A 105 0.93 14.40 -3.60
N LYS A 106 0.81 14.09 -4.90
CA LYS A 106 -0.24 14.61 -5.78
C LYS A 106 -1.47 13.71 -5.79
N ILE A 107 -2.64 14.31 -5.96
CA ILE A 107 -3.92 13.63 -6.21
C ILE A 107 -4.46 13.99 -7.59
N ASP A 108 -5.12 13.05 -8.26
CA ASP A 108 -5.83 13.32 -9.52
C ASP A 108 -7.15 12.54 -9.59
N GLN A 109 -7.98 12.89 -10.57
CA GLN A 109 -9.28 12.29 -10.82
C GLN A 109 -9.20 11.10 -11.77
N GLY A 110 -9.59 9.93 -11.28
CA GLY A 110 -9.88 8.76 -12.10
C GLY A 110 -11.37 8.64 -12.41
N ARG A 111 -11.71 8.21 -13.64
CA ARG A 111 -13.09 7.92 -14.03
C ARG A 111 -13.18 6.68 -14.92
N THR A 112 -14.23 5.89 -14.72
CA THR A 112 -14.55 4.75 -15.58
C THR A 112 -16.04 4.71 -15.85
N LEU A 113 -16.41 4.42 -17.09
CA LEU A 113 -17.79 4.37 -17.57
C LEU A 113 -18.12 2.96 -18.06
N VAL A 114 -19.32 2.48 -17.72
CA VAL A 114 -19.88 1.22 -18.19
C VAL A 114 -21.23 1.51 -18.83
N ASP A 115 -21.37 1.14 -20.11
CA ASP A 115 -22.66 1.16 -20.82
C ASP A 115 -23.49 -0.06 -20.38
N ALA A 116 -24.64 0.18 -19.73
CA ALA A 116 -25.55 -0.87 -19.29
C ALA A 116 -26.43 -1.42 -20.43
N GLY A 117 -26.16 -1.02 -21.68
CA GLY A 117 -26.85 -1.46 -22.87
C GLY A 117 -28.21 -0.78 -23.09
N GLY A 118 -28.67 -0.83 -24.34
CA GLY A 118 -29.94 -0.22 -24.74
C GLY A 118 -31.20 -0.97 -24.27
N ARG A 119 -32.38 -0.35 -24.45
CA ARG A 119 -33.68 -0.90 -24.02
C ARG A 119 -33.95 -2.33 -24.51
N MET A 120 -33.59 -2.64 -25.76
CA MET A 120 -33.75 -3.99 -26.31
C MET A 120 -32.82 -5.02 -25.67
N SER A 121 -31.59 -4.64 -25.29
CA SER A 121 -30.66 -5.54 -24.61
C SER A 121 -31.11 -5.83 -23.18
N GLN A 122 -31.68 -4.84 -22.49
CA GLN A 122 -32.27 -5.00 -21.16
C GLN A 122 -33.53 -5.88 -21.19
N GLN A 123 -34.31 -5.84 -22.28
CA GLN A 123 -35.51 -6.68 -22.44
C GLN A 123 -35.19 -8.11 -22.89
N ARG A 124 -34.12 -8.29 -23.69
CA ARG A 124 -33.66 -9.62 -24.16
C ARG A 124 -32.94 -10.41 -23.08
N THR A 125 -32.32 -9.74 -22.11
CA THR A 125 -31.59 -10.39 -21.01
C THR A 125 -32.50 -10.54 -19.79
N LYS A 126 -32.49 -11.71 -19.15
CA LYS A 126 -33.26 -11.93 -17.90
C LYS A 126 -32.66 -11.19 -16.69
N HIS A 127 -31.46 -10.63 -16.84
CA HIS A 127 -30.70 -9.97 -15.77
C HIS A 127 -30.85 -8.45 -15.86
N ASN A 128 -31.00 -7.79 -14.71
CA ASN A 128 -31.03 -6.33 -14.65
C ASN A 128 -29.61 -5.76 -14.85
N LEU A 129 -29.27 -5.44 -16.10
CA LEU A 129 -27.94 -4.96 -16.51
C LEU A 129 -27.48 -3.71 -15.75
N LYS A 130 -28.41 -2.85 -15.30
CA LYS A 130 -28.08 -1.67 -14.49
C LYS A 130 -27.57 -2.06 -13.10
N LEU A 131 -28.24 -3.02 -12.45
CA LEU A 131 -27.83 -3.50 -11.13
C LEU A 131 -26.50 -4.25 -11.23
N THR A 132 -26.33 -5.05 -12.28
CA THR A 132 -25.07 -5.79 -12.54
C THR A 132 -23.91 -4.84 -12.83
N ALA A 133 -24.10 -3.79 -13.63
CA ALA A 133 -23.04 -2.81 -13.88
C ALA A 133 -22.60 -2.12 -12.57
N LYS A 134 -23.56 -1.77 -11.70
CA LYS A 134 -23.26 -1.17 -10.39
C LYS A 134 -22.51 -2.11 -9.46
N THR A 135 -22.86 -3.40 -9.42
CA THR A 135 -22.17 -4.37 -8.56
C THR A 135 -20.75 -4.71 -9.05
N LEU A 136 -20.46 -4.54 -10.34
CA LEU A 136 -19.14 -4.79 -10.93
C LEU A 136 -18.15 -3.60 -10.77
N LEU A 137 -18.65 -2.36 -10.71
CA LEU A 137 -17.81 -1.16 -10.57
C LEU A 137 -17.07 -1.07 -9.22
N SER A 138 -17.70 -1.52 -8.13
CA SER A 138 -17.08 -1.52 -6.79
C SER A 138 -15.87 -2.47 -6.70
N PRO A 139 -15.97 -3.76 -7.08
CA PRO A 139 -14.79 -4.64 -7.21
C PRO A 139 -13.72 -4.11 -8.17
N TYR A 140 -14.11 -3.47 -9.28
CA TYR A 140 -13.16 -2.91 -10.24
C TYR A 140 -12.22 -1.89 -9.58
N TYR A 141 -12.78 -0.89 -8.89
CA TYR A 141 -11.98 0.12 -8.21
C TYR A 141 -11.06 -0.50 -7.15
N ASN A 142 -11.57 -1.43 -6.34
CA ASN A 142 -10.76 -2.06 -5.28
C ASN A 142 -9.57 -2.83 -5.87
N ARG A 143 -9.74 -3.51 -7.01
CA ARG A 143 -8.65 -4.19 -7.71
C ARG A 143 -7.60 -3.20 -8.21
N LEU A 144 -8.03 -2.11 -8.85
CA LEU A 144 -7.11 -1.07 -9.35
C LEU A 144 -6.35 -0.42 -8.19
N ALA A 145 -7.05 -0.05 -7.10
CA ALA A 145 -6.43 0.56 -5.92
C ALA A 145 -5.39 -0.36 -5.26
N ASP A 146 -5.68 -1.66 -5.15
CA ASP A 146 -4.73 -2.65 -4.63
C ASP A 146 -3.52 -2.85 -5.55
N GLN A 147 -3.72 -2.84 -6.88
CA GLN A 147 -2.64 -2.94 -7.87
C GLN A 147 -1.70 -1.72 -7.80
N ILE A 148 -2.25 -0.51 -7.75
CA ILE A 148 -1.48 0.75 -7.60
C ILE A 148 -0.68 0.71 -6.29
N CYS A 149 -1.31 0.28 -5.18
CA CYS A 149 -0.64 0.18 -3.88
C CYS A 149 0.53 -0.82 -3.91
N LEU A 150 0.32 -2.00 -4.49
CA LEU A 150 1.35 -3.03 -4.62
C LEU A 150 2.55 -2.53 -5.43
N VAL A 151 2.31 -1.87 -6.57
CA VAL A 151 3.37 -1.35 -7.45
C VAL A 151 4.17 -0.23 -6.80
N HIS A 152 3.52 0.69 -6.08
CA HIS A 152 4.24 1.74 -5.34
C HIS A 152 5.11 1.17 -4.22
N LEU A 153 4.61 0.16 -3.48
CA LEU A 153 5.38 -0.49 -2.42
C LEU A 153 6.56 -1.29 -3.00
N ALA A 154 6.32 -2.05 -4.07
CA ALA A 154 7.37 -2.79 -4.75
C ALA A 154 8.41 -1.89 -5.45
N GLY A 155 8.02 -0.67 -5.80
CA GLY A 155 8.83 0.28 -6.55
C GLY A 155 9.07 -0.12 -8.00
N ALA A 156 8.26 -1.04 -8.54
CA ALA A 156 8.27 -1.49 -9.94
C ALA A 156 6.96 -2.20 -10.28
N ARG A 157 6.54 -2.16 -11.55
CA ARG A 157 5.33 -2.86 -12.05
C ARG A 157 5.55 -4.36 -12.28
N GLY A 158 6.76 -4.73 -12.71
CA GLY A 158 7.11 -6.10 -13.11
C GLY A 158 6.47 -6.54 -14.42
N ASP A 159 6.90 -7.69 -14.94
CA ASP A 159 6.52 -8.21 -16.25
C ASP A 159 5.22 -9.02 -16.25
N HIS A 160 4.79 -9.45 -15.05
CA HIS A 160 3.61 -10.28 -14.91
C HIS A 160 2.36 -9.56 -15.39
N ASP A 161 1.74 -10.13 -16.43
CA ASP A 161 0.53 -9.64 -17.05
C ASP A 161 -0.41 -10.80 -17.34
N ASP A 162 -1.63 -10.71 -16.83
CA ASP A 162 -2.68 -11.72 -16.89
C ASP A 162 -4.03 -10.99 -16.90
N ALA A 163 -5.12 -11.66 -17.29
CA ALA A 163 -6.42 -11.05 -17.58
C ALA A 163 -7.06 -10.27 -16.40
N ASP A 164 -6.53 -10.42 -15.19
CA ASP A 164 -6.97 -9.71 -13.99
C ASP A 164 -6.24 -8.36 -13.75
N TRP A 165 -5.13 -8.10 -14.44
CA TRP A 165 -4.43 -6.81 -14.36
C TRP A 165 -5.24 -5.71 -15.06
N ILE A 166 -5.48 -4.61 -14.34
CA ILE A 166 -6.13 -3.40 -14.85
C ILE A 166 -5.06 -2.33 -15.10
N LEU A 167 -4.06 -2.25 -14.21
CA LEU A 167 -2.91 -1.37 -14.37
C LEU A 167 -2.03 -1.89 -15.52
N PRO A 168 -1.79 -1.07 -16.56
CA PRO A 168 -0.94 -1.47 -17.69
C PRO A 168 0.52 -1.65 -17.26
N LYS A 169 1.35 -2.10 -18.21
CA LYS A 169 2.80 -2.17 -18.05
C LYS A 169 3.42 -0.78 -18.08
N ASP A 170 4.68 -0.70 -17.69
CA ASP A 170 5.43 0.55 -17.61
C ASP A 170 5.79 1.17 -18.97
N ASP A 171 5.70 0.39 -20.05
CA ASP A 171 5.88 0.82 -21.44
C ASP A 171 4.64 1.49 -22.04
N ASP A 172 3.48 1.38 -21.39
CA ASP A 172 2.23 1.98 -21.85
C ASP A 172 2.23 3.50 -21.61
N ALA A 173 1.74 4.26 -22.60
CA ALA A 173 1.66 5.72 -22.53
C ALA A 173 0.77 6.19 -21.37
N ASP A 174 -0.27 5.43 -21.03
CA ASP A 174 -1.24 5.79 -20.01
C ASP A 174 -0.75 5.43 -18.59
N PHE A 175 0.36 4.69 -18.46
CA PHE A 175 0.86 4.24 -17.15
C PHE A 175 1.18 5.41 -16.22
N ALA A 176 1.85 6.43 -16.72
CA ALA A 176 2.22 7.62 -15.94
C ALA A 176 1.00 8.49 -15.58
N GLU A 177 -0.07 8.44 -16.38
CA GLU A 177 -1.31 9.15 -16.08
C GLU A 177 -2.13 8.40 -15.01
N ILE A 178 -2.22 7.07 -15.11
CA ILE A 178 -2.89 6.24 -14.10
C ILE A 178 -2.12 6.26 -12.78
N MET A 179 -0.78 6.26 -12.84
CA MET A 179 0.12 6.40 -11.70
C MET A 179 0.42 7.89 -11.46
N VAL A 180 -0.56 8.61 -10.90
CA VAL A 180 -0.51 10.05 -10.57
C VAL A 180 0.84 10.50 -9.97
N ASN A 181 1.46 9.64 -9.15
CA ASN A 181 2.81 9.88 -8.64
C ASN A 181 3.79 8.88 -9.27
N ALA A 182 5.01 9.33 -9.55
CA ALA A 182 6.04 8.47 -10.11
C ALA A 182 6.35 7.27 -9.20
N VAL A 183 6.47 6.09 -9.79
CA VAL A 183 6.92 4.88 -9.10
C VAL A 183 8.42 4.97 -8.88
N THR A 184 8.85 4.88 -7.63
CA THR A 184 10.25 5.05 -7.26
C THR A 184 10.85 3.73 -6.75
N PRO A 185 12.03 3.31 -7.26
CA PRO A 185 12.62 2.00 -6.93
C PRO A 185 13.15 1.99 -5.49
N PRO A 186 13.11 0.85 -4.76
CA PRO A 186 13.58 0.77 -3.39
C PRO A 186 14.97 1.41 -3.19
N THR A 187 15.10 2.20 -2.13
CA THR A 187 16.36 2.85 -1.75
C THR A 187 17.44 1.81 -1.45
N TRP A 188 18.71 2.17 -1.65
CA TRP A 188 19.84 1.24 -1.52
C TRP A 188 19.86 0.51 -0.18
N ASP A 189 19.64 1.23 0.92
CA ASP A 189 19.64 0.67 2.29
C ASP A 189 18.36 -0.11 2.64
N ARG A 190 17.46 -0.30 1.65
CA ARG A 190 16.15 -0.96 1.77
C ARG A 190 15.91 -2.03 0.70
N HIS A 191 16.90 -2.30 -0.14
CA HIS A 191 16.86 -3.31 -1.19
C HIS A 191 17.77 -4.48 -0.82
N PHE A 192 17.18 -5.64 -0.56
CA PHE A 192 17.88 -6.88 -0.27
C PHE A 192 17.75 -7.88 -1.42
N TYR A 193 18.75 -8.75 -1.54
CA TYR A 193 18.78 -9.86 -2.47
C TYR A 193 18.98 -11.16 -1.67
N ALA A 194 18.39 -12.26 -2.13
CA ALA A 194 18.57 -13.55 -1.48
C ALA A 194 20.04 -14.02 -1.54
N GLY A 195 20.42 -14.90 -0.62
CA GLY A 195 21.73 -15.53 -0.63
C GLY A 195 22.87 -14.55 -0.37
N GLY A 196 23.82 -14.50 -1.30
CA GLY A 196 24.99 -13.62 -1.26
C GLY A 196 24.98 -12.56 -2.36
N ALA A 197 23.91 -12.46 -3.15
CA ALA A 197 23.80 -11.53 -4.25
C ALA A 197 23.87 -10.07 -3.79
N THR A 198 24.53 -9.24 -4.60
CA THR A 198 24.64 -7.78 -4.38
C THR A 198 23.81 -6.96 -5.35
N SER A 199 23.25 -7.61 -6.37
CA SER A 199 22.39 -7.02 -7.37
C SER A 199 21.43 -8.08 -7.93
N ILE A 200 20.38 -7.65 -8.62
CA ILE A 200 19.44 -8.57 -9.29
C ILE A 200 20.09 -9.37 -10.42
N ALA A 201 21.21 -8.90 -10.97
CA ALA A 201 22.00 -9.61 -11.97
C ALA A 201 22.84 -10.74 -11.37
N ASP A 202 23.14 -10.66 -10.07
CA ASP A 202 23.96 -11.65 -9.36
C ASP A 202 23.12 -12.81 -8.79
N ILE A 203 21.79 -12.70 -8.83
CA ILE A 203 20.90 -13.71 -8.28
C ILE A 203 21.02 -15.00 -9.08
N ASP A 204 21.28 -16.11 -8.38
CA ASP A 204 21.30 -17.44 -8.98
C ASP A 204 19.97 -18.19 -8.80
N ALA A 205 19.78 -19.28 -9.55
CA ALA A 205 18.52 -20.05 -9.49
C ALA A 205 18.30 -20.84 -8.18
N ALA A 206 19.34 -20.98 -7.36
CA ALA A 206 19.29 -21.65 -6.05
C ALA A 206 18.97 -20.67 -4.91
N GLU A 207 19.18 -19.36 -5.10
CA GLU A 207 18.86 -18.27 -4.17
C GLU A 207 17.35 -18.00 -4.07
N LYS A 208 16.65 -19.00 -3.55
CA LYS A 208 15.21 -19.01 -3.28
C LYS A 208 14.90 -18.45 -1.90
N PHE A 209 13.65 -18.07 -1.71
CA PHE A 209 13.15 -17.63 -0.41
C PHE A 209 13.12 -18.79 0.60
N THR A 210 13.85 -18.65 1.71
CA THR A 210 13.95 -19.63 2.80
C THR A 210 13.90 -18.94 4.18
N LEU A 211 13.85 -19.73 5.26
CA LEU A 211 13.90 -19.19 6.64
C LEU A 211 15.18 -18.36 6.91
N ALA A 212 16.30 -18.74 6.31
CA ALA A 212 17.56 -18.00 6.46
C ALA A 212 17.44 -16.56 5.94
N GLU A 213 16.63 -16.33 4.90
CA GLU A 213 16.40 -14.98 4.39
C GLU A 213 15.53 -14.14 5.34
N CYS A 214 14.60 -14.76 6.05
CA CYS A 214 13.87 -14.09 7.14
C CYS A 214 14.81 -13.67 8.27
N ASP A 215 15.77 -14.54 8.63
CA ASP A 215 16.77 -14.24 9.67
C ASP A 215 17.70 -13.10 9.26
N LYS A 216 18.16 -13.09 8.01
CA LYS A 216 18.97 -11.98 7.46
C LYS A 216 18.20 -10.66 7.45
N LEU A 217 16.94 -10.67 7.03
CA LEU A 217 16.09 -9.47 7.09
C LEU A 217 15.92 -8.98 8.53
N ARG A 218 15.74 -9.90 9.49
CA ARG A 218 15.62 -9.54 10.90
C ARG A 218 16.91 -8.96 11.46
N LEU A 219 18.06 -9.56 11.14
CA LEU A 219 19.37 -9.06 11.53
C LEU A 219 19.62 -7.66 10.97
N ALA A 220 19.34 -7.47 9.67
CA ALA A 220 19.47 -6.17 9.02
C ALA A 220 18.57 -5.12 9.71
N LEU A 221 17.33 -5.48 10.07
CA LEU A 221 16.44 -4.63 10.84
C LEU A 221 17.01 -4.23 12.21
N ASP A 222 17.68 -5.15 12.92
CA ASP A 222 18.24 -4.88 14.26
C ASP A 222 19.49 -3.99 14.22
N GLU A 223 20.31 -4.10 13.18
CA GLU A 223 21.57 -3.36 13.07
C GLU A 223 21.42 -1.96 12.42
N MET A 224 20.28 -1.69 11.77
CA MET A 224 20.06 -0.41 11.10
C MET A 224 20.04 0.78 12.06
N ALA A 225 20.74 1.85 11.68
CA ALA A 225 20.73 3.12 12.42
C ALA A 225 19.33 3.74 12.52
N PHE A 226 18.51 3.53 11.49
CA PHE A 226 17.10 3.92 11.44
C PHE A 226 16.29 2.69 11.01
N PRO A 227 15.87 1.81 11.94
CA PRO A 227 15.11 0.63 11.59
C PRO A 227 13.70 0.98 11.13
N LEU A 228 13.07 0.09 10.37
CA LEU A 228 11.64 0.21 10.05
C LEU A 228 10.85 0.23 11.35
N GLN A 229 9.99 1.24 11.51
CA GLN A 229 9.03 1.24 12.60
C GLN A 229 8.15 -0.01 12.51
N ALA A 230 8.00 -0.72 13.63
CA ALA A 230 7.15 -1.89 13.66
C ALA A 230 5.68 -1.52 13.46
N ILE A 231 4.91 -2.48 12.96
CA ILE A 231 3.48 -2.32 12.75
C ILE A 231 2.80 -2.24 14.11
N ARG A 232 2.00 -1.18 14.32
CA ARG A 232 1.12 -1.05 15.48
C ARG A 232 -0.31 -0.86 15.00
N MET A 233 -1.14 -1.84 15.25
CA MET A 233 -2.55 -1.82 14.89
C MET A 233 -3.41 -1.60 16.14
N GLU A 234 -4.58 -0.99 15.96
CA GLU A 234 -5.48 -0.68 17.07
C GLU A 234 -5.99 -1.96 17.73
N GLY A 235 -5.88 -2.06 19.06
CA GLY A 235 -6.31 -3.22 19.83
C GLY A 235 -5.27 -4.33 19.96
N ASP A 236 -4.02 -4.09 19.54
CA ASP A 236 -2.90 -4.99 19.82
C ASP A 236 -2.30 -4.73 21.22
N PRO A 237 -2.48 -5.66 22.19
CA PRO A 237 -1.96 -5.48 23.55
C PRO A 237 -0.45 -5.66 23.67
N MET A 238 0.22 -6.30 22.70
CA MET A 238 1.68 -6.55 22.75
C MET A 238 2.45 -5.70 21.73
N ALA A 239 1.87 -4.59 21.26
CA ALA A 239 2.47 -3.71 20.26
C ALA A 239 3.83 -3.12 20.71
N ASP A 240 4.02 -2.91 22.01
CA ASP A 240 5.28 -2.40 22.59
C ASP A 240 6.23 -3.53 23.02
N ASP A 241 5.71 -4.65 23.54
CA ASP A 241 6.54 -5.76 24.06
C ASP A 241 7.02 -6.74 22.98
N SER A 242 6.20 -6.99 21.96
CA SER A 242 6.52 -7.89 20.84
C SER A 242 6.12 -7.24 19.50
N PRO A 243 6.85 -6.19 19.09
CA PRO A 243 6.62 -5.53 17.80
C PRO A 243 6.84 -6.52 16.65
N PHE A 244 6.04 -6.41 15.59
CA PHE A 244 6.17 -7.24 14.39
C PHE A 244 6.18 -6.42 13.10
N HIS A 245 6.75 -7.01 12.05
CA HIS A 245 6.71 -6.51 10.67
C HIS A 245 5.95 -7.50 9.78
N CYS A 246 5.41 -7.05 8.65
CA CYS A 246 4.66 -7.93 7.74
C CYS A 246 5.41 -8.11 6.43
N LEU A 247 5.91 -9.32 6.18
CA LEU A 247 6.54 -9.70 4.92
C LEU A 247 5.49 -10.30 3.98
N TRP A 248 5.31 -9.66 2.84
CA TRP A 248 4.45 -10.14 1.78
C TRP A 248 5.31 -10.84 0.72
N ILE A 249 5.14 -12.15 0.56
CA ILE A 249 5.84 -12.97 -0.44
C ILE A 249 4.90 -13.38 -1.56
N THR A 250 5.43 -13.54 -2.77
CA THR A 250 4.62 -13.95 -3.92
C THR A 250 4.12 -15.39 -3.81
N PRO A 251 3.12 -15.80 -4.62
CA PRO A 251 2.65 -17.18 -4.65
C PRO A 251 3.72 -18.23 -4.96
N ARG A 252 4.72 -17.93 -5.81
CA ARG A 252 5.81 -18.86 -6.11
C ARG A 252 6.83 -18.91 -4.99
N GLN A 253 7.19 -17.75 -4.41
CA GLN A 253 8.03 -17.70 -3.21
C GLN A 253 7.40 -18.50 -2.06
N TRP A 254 6.07 -18.44 -1.89
CA TRP A 254 5.36 -19.24 -0.89
C TRP A 254 5.46 -20.75 -1.17
N TYR A 255 5.39 -21.16 -2.44
CA TYR A 255 5.57 -22.57 -2.82
C TYR A 255 6.99 -23.06 -2.53
N ASP A 256 8.01 -22.29 -2.93
CA ASP A 256 9.42 -22.58 -2.64
C ASP A 256 9.67 -22.62 -1.13
N PHE A 257 9.08 -21.68 -0.37
CA PHE A 257 9.16 -21.63 1.09
C PHE A 257 8.57 -22.87 1.76
N TRP A 258 7.36 -23.26 1.35
CA TRP A 258 6.66 -24.42 1.88
C TRP A 258 7.44 -25.71 1.60
N THR A 259 7.98 -25.86 0.40
CA THR A 259 8.70 -27.07 -0.01
C THR A 259 10.10 -27.18 0.62
N ALA A 260 10.74 -26.05 0.92
CA ALA A 260 12.04 -26.02 1.58
C ALA A 260 11.97 -26.18 3.11
N THR A 261 10.84 -25.84 3.73
CA THR A 261 10.71 -25.82 5.20
C THR A 261 10.30 -27.18 5.75
N SER A 262 10.95 -27.62 6.84
CA SER A 262 10.61 -28.89 7.48
C SER A 262 9.23 -28.84 8.15
N GLY A 263 8.56 -29.98 8.27
CA GLY A 263 7.23 -30.04 8.88
C GLY A 263 7.19 -29.65 10.36
N SER A 264 8.31 -29.75 11.10
CA SER A 264 8.41 -29.27 12.49
C SER A 264 8.50 -27.76 12.55
N ASP A 265 9.34 -27.17 11.71
CA ASP A 265 9.53 -25.72 11.66
C ASP A 265 8.25 -25.04 11.18
N TRP A 266 7.57 -25.64 10.20
CA TRP A 266 6.28 -25.14 9.75
C TRP A 266 5.22 -25.07 10.86
N ARG A 267 5.17 -26.08 11.72
CA ARG A 267 4.27 -26.08 12.89
C ARG A 267 4.65 -25.01 13.90
N ALA A 268 5.94 -24.78 14.12
CA ALA A 268 6.40 -23.70 14.99
C ALA A 268 6.03 -22.32 14.44
N LEU A 269 6.20 -22.10 13.14
CA LEU A 269 5.82 -20.87 12.45
C LEU A 269 4.32 -20.55 12.59
N GLN A 270 3.47 -21.58 12.44
CA GLN A 270 2.02 -21.46 12.62
C GLN A 270 1.65 -21.18 14.08
N ALA A 271 2.29 -21.87 15.03
CA ALA A 271 2.06 -21.66 16.45
C ALA A 271 2.38 -20.23 16.87
N ASN A 272 3.51 -19.67 16.42
CA ASN A 272 3.90 -18.29 16.71
C ASN A 272 2.84 -17.28 16.19
N ALA A 273 2.36 -17.46 14.96
CA ALA A 273 1.33 -16.60 14.39
C ALA A 273 -0.01 -16.74 15.14
N PHE A 274 -0.34 -17.94 15.61
CA PHE A 274 -1.56 -18.21 16.35
C PHE A 274 -1.54 -17.62 17.76
N GLU A 275 -0.43 -17.76 18.49
CA GLU A 275 -0.25 -17.14 19.81
C GLU A 275 -0.36 -15.63 19.72
N ARG A 276 0.28 -14.99 18.72
CA ARG A 276 0.19 -13.54 18.52
C ARG A 276 -1.24 -13.09 18.22
N ARG A 277 -2.01 -13.90 17.50
CA ARG A 277 -3.42 -13.62 17.14
C ARG A 277 -4.38 -13.78 18.32
N LYS A 278 -4.05 -14.60 19.31
CA LYS A 278 -4.99 -15.00 20.38
C LYS A 278 -5.66 -13.81 21.06
N ASP A 279 -4.88 -12.77 21.36
CA ASP A 279 -5.35 -11.55 22.02
C ASP A 279 -5.65 -10.41 21.03
N PHE A 280 -5.46 -10.63 19.73
CA PHE A 280 -5.63 -9.64 18.67
C PHE A 280 -6.29 -10.24 17.41
N ASN A 281 -7.61 -10.11 17.29
CA ASN A 281 -8.40 -10.70 16.19
C ASN A 281 -8.42 -9.86 14.90
N HIS A 282 -7.24 -9.60 14.33
CA HIS A 282 -7.11 -8.80 13.11
C HIS A 282 -7.07 -9.64 11.82
N PRO A 283 -7.66 -9.19 10.69
CA PRO A 283 -7.61 -9.91 9.41
C PRO A 283 -6.20 -10.21 8.89
N ILE A 284 -5.19 -9.46 9.33
CA ILE A 284 -3.79 -9.70 8.96
C ILE A 284 -3.29 -11.07 9.45
N PHE A 285 -3.81 -11.60 10.55
CA PHE A 285 -3.47 -12.95 11.04
C PHE A 285 -4.42 -14.05 10.55
N LYS A 286 -5.37 -13.72 9.66
CA LYS A 286 -6.32 -14.69 9.08
C LYS A 286 -5.80 -15.23 7.74
N GLY A 287 -6.21 -16.46 7.42
CA GLY A 287 -5.79 -17.20 6.23
C GLY A 287 -4.41 -17.84 6.38
N ASP A 288 -3.70 -18.01 5.27
CA ASP A 288 -2.33 -18.52 5.24
C ASP A 288 -1.36 -17.44 5.75
N ALA A 289 -1.09 -17.46 7.05
CA ALA A 289 -0.17 -16.56 7.73
C ALA A 289 0.72 -17.35 8.70
N VAL A 290 2.02 -17.07 8.66
CA VAL A 290 3.05 -17.76 9.45
C VAL A 290 4.03 -16.75 10.00
N MET A 291 4.62 -16.98 11.17
CA MET A 291 5.44 -15.97 11.85
C MET A 291 6.79 -16.54 12.30
N TRP A 292 7.86 -15.86 11.92
CA TRP A 292 9.25 -16.19 12.28
C TRP A 292 9.98 -14.94 12.75
N ASN A 293 10.66 -14.99 13.90
CA ASN A 293 11.46 -13.87 14.41
C ASN A 293 10.75 -12.51 14.35
N ASN A 294 9.48 -12.47 14.75
CA ASN A 294 8.62 -11.28 14.70
C ASN A 294 8.35 -10.70 13.30
N ILE A 295 8.60 -11.48 12.25
CA ILE A 295 8.16 -11.19 10.88
C ILE A 295 6.97 -12.08 10.56
N LEU A 296 5.81 -11.46 10.33
CA LEU A 296 4.60 -12.13 9.86
C LEU A 296 4.68 -12.27 8.34
N VAL A 297 4.81 -13.50 7.86
CA VAL A 297 4.86 -13.82 6.43
C VAL A 297 3.45 -14.10 5.92
N LYS A 298 3.05 -13.39 4.86
CA LYS A 298 1.78 -13.55 4.15
C LYS A 298 1.99 -13.66 2.65
N LYS A 299 1.07 -14.36 1.99
CA LYS A 299 1.02 -14.47 0.54
C LYS A 299 0.42 -13.22 -0.10
N GLN A 300 1.13 -12.62 -1.04
CA GLN A 300 0.66 -11.52 -1.88
C GLN A 300 -0.48 -11.99 -2.79
N PRO A 301 -1.44 -11.10 -3.10
CA PRO A 301 -2.50 -11.42 -4.06
C PRO A 301 -1.96 -11.54 -5.50
N ARG A 302 -0.91 -10.80 -5.85
CA ARG A 302 -0.30 -10.78 -7.19
C ARG A 302 1.22 -10.73 -7.08
N PRO A 303 1.97 -11.40 -7.97
CA PRO A 303 3.42 -11.34 -7.97
C PRO A 303 3.93 -10.08 -8.69
N ILE A 304 5.01 -9.51 -8.17
CA ILE A 304 5.87 -8.60 -8.93
C ILE A 304 7.05 -9.44 -9.44
N ARG A 305 6.99 -9.81 -10.71
CA ARG A 305 7.96 -10.70 -11.37
C ARG A 305 8.85 -9.91 -12.31
N PHE A 306 10.12 -10.29 -12.35
CA PHE A 306 11.09 -9.90 -13.36
C PHE A 306 11.51 -11.18 -14.10
N ASP A 307 11.14 -11.26 -15.37
CA ASP A 307 11.58 -12.35 -16.24
C ASP A 307 13.04 -12.15 -16.65
N VAL A 308 13.66 -13.22 -17.16
CA VAL A 308 15.07 -13.21 -17.55
C VAL A 308 15.28 -12.17 -18.66
N GLY A 309 16.26 -11.28 -18.48
CA GLY A 309 16.58 -10.22 -19.42
C GLY A 309 15.81 -8.91 -19.17
N THR A 310 14.87 -8.86 -18.23
CA THR A 310 14.16 -7.63 -17.89
C THR A 310 15.09 -6.62 -17.23
N ALA A 311 15.04 -5.39 -17.72
CA ALA A 311 15.74 -4.24 -17.15
C ALA A 311 14.97 -3.71 -15.93
N VAL A 312 15.56 -3.81 -14.75
CA VAL A 312 14.97 -3.37 -13.48
C VAL A 312 15.68 -2.11 -13.01
N THR A 313 14.91 -1.05 -12.75
CA THR A 313 15.45 0.17 -12.15
C THR A 313 15.72 -0.05 -10.66
N VAL A 314 16.94 0.22 -10.22
CA VAL A 314 17.41 0.05 -8.83
C VAL A 314 18.12 1.33 -8.35
N CYS A 315 18.10 1.61 -7.06
CA CYS A 315 18.89 2.73 -6.52
C CYS A 315 20.38 2.37 -6.47
N THR A 316 21.23 3.35 -6.68
CA THR A 316 22.68 3.30 -6.44
C THR A 316 22.97 3.66 -4.99
N ASN A 317 24.16 3.30 -4.50
CA ASN A 317 24.63 3.73 -3.18
C ASN A 317 25.04 5.22 -3.17
N THR A 318 24.06 6.09 -3.37
CA THR A 318 24.24 7.55 -3.32
C THR A 318 23.24 8.16 -2.34
N ALA A 319 23.62 9.26 -1.70
CA ALA A 319 22.79 9.91 -0.68
C ALA A 319 21.41 10.37 -1.23
N ASN A 320 21.37 10.78 -2.50
CA ASN A 320 20.15 11.27 -3.16
C ASN A 320 19.27 10.15 -3.74
N ALA A 321 19.56 8.87 -3.43
CA ALA A 321 18.88 7.71 -4.00
C ALA A 321 18.86 7.70 -5.54
N GLY A 322 19.98 8.10 -6.18
CA GLY A 322 20.11 8.09 -7.64
C GLY A 322 19.88 6.70 -8.22
N THR A 323 19.33 6.59 -9.41
CA THR A 323 18.90 5.30 -9.99
C THR A 323 19.86 4.80 -11.06
N THR A 324 19.88 3.50 -11.26
CA THR A 324 20.55 2.80 -12.36
C THR A 324 19.69 1.62 -12.81
N THR A 325 20.09 0.96 -13.90
CA THR A 325 19.40 -0.21 -14.44
C THR A 325 20.25 -1.44 -14.20
N SER A 326 19.62 -2.50 -13.72
CA SER A 326 20.23 -3.83 -13.59
C SER A 326 19.32 -4.88 -14.23
N THR A 327 19.89 -5.86 -14.90
CA THR A 327 19.14 -6.84 -15.69
C THR A 327 18.98 -8.14 -14.90
N ALA A 328 17.76 -8.65 -14.81
CA ALA A 328 17.50 -9.92 -14.13
C ALA A 328 18.15 -11.10 -14.88
N ALA A 329 19.07 -11.80 -14.22
CA ALA A 329 19.76 -12.97 -14.79
C ALA A 329 18.91 -14.24 -14.72
N VAL A 330 18.08 -14.36 -13.68
CA VAL A 330 17.13 -15.44 -13.46
C VAL A 330 15.73 -14.87 -13.23
N LYS A 331 14.71 -15.73 -13.38
CA LYS A 331 13.34 -15.34 -13.03
C LYS A 331 13.27 -15.00 -11.55
N THR A 332 13.05 -13.72 -11.27
CA THR A 332 13.13 -13.15 -9.93
C THR A 332 11.76 -12.61 -9.53
N GLU A 333 11.35 -12.81 -8.30
CA GLU A 333 10.14 -12.19 -7.75
C GLU A 333 10.47 -11.39 -6.49
N ARG A 334 9.71 -10.30 -6.29
CA ARG A 334 9.96 -9.33 -5.22
C ARG A 334 9.02 -9.55 -4.03
N ALA A 335 9.60 -9.90 -2.89
CA ALA A 335 8.94 -9.83 -1.59
C ALA A 335 9.00 -8.41 -1.02
N ILE A 336 7.99 -8.02 -0.26
CA ILE A 336 7.84 -6.66 0.28
C ILE A 336 7.66 -6.77 1.80
N LEU A 337 8.63 -6.25 2.55
CA LEU A 337 8.56 -6.13 3.99
C LEU A 337 7.98 -4.76 4.36
N LEU A 338 6.87 -4.78 5.09
CA LEU A 338 6.17 -3.59 5.54
C LEU A 338 6.42 -3.34 7.03
N GLY A 339 6.85 -2.12 7.33
CA GLY A 339 6.75 -1.49 8.64
C GLY A 339 5.59 -0.49 8.68
N ALA A 340 5.50 0.29 9.75
CA ALA A 340 4.56 1.41 9.84
C ALA A 340 4.91 2.51 8.84
N GLN A 341 3.88 3.21 8.33
CA GLN A 341 4.03 4.37 7.44
C GLN A 341 4.89 4.08 6.18
N ALA A 342 4.58 2.98 5.51
CA ALA A 342 5.17 2.54 4.25
C ALA A 342 4.69 3.39 3.05
N LEU A 343 3.39 3.68 2.99
CA LEU A 343 2.75 4.34 1.86
C LEU A 343 1.69 5.33 2.35
N THR A 344 1.60 6.48 1.69
CA THR A 344 0.52 7.43 1.88
C THR A 344 -0.55 7.21 0.82
N ASP A 345 -1.80 7.17 1.25
CA ASP A 345 -2.98 7.08 0.40
C ASP A 345 -3.89 8.30 0.64
N ALA A 346 -3.80 9.30 -0.23
CA ALA A 346 -4.57 10.53 -0.10
C ALA A 346 -5.85 10.48 -0.93
N TYR A 347 -6.95 10.94 -0.35
CA TYR A 347 -8.23 11.08 -1.05
C TYR A 347 -8.71 12.53 -1.10
N GLY A 348 -9.17 12.94 -2.28
CA GLY A 348 -9.85 14.22 -2.50
C GLY A 348 -11.38 14.08 -2.52
N ALA A 349 -12.10 15.19 -2.45
CA ALA A 349 -13.56 15.23 -2.55
C ALA A 349 -14.07 15.26 -4.00
N THR A 350 -14.75 14.20 -4.47
CA THR A 350 -15.31 14.12 -5.83
C THR A 350 -16.74 14.64 -5.96
N GLY A 351 -17.39 14.98 -4.85
CA GLY A 351 -18.77 15.48 -4.82
C GLY A 351 -18.85 17.01 -4.97
N GLY A 352 -19.61 17.50 -5.96
CA GLY A 352 -19.78 18.94 -6.20
C GLY A 352 -20.35 19.70 -4.98
N LYS A 353 -19.83 20.93 -4.77
CA LYS A 353 -20.19 22.07 -3.86
C LYS A 353 -20.95 21.86 -2.53
N GLY A 354 -21.25 20.64 -2.10
CA GLY A 354 -22.17 20.33 -1.00
C GLY A 354 -21.77 19.12 -0.15
N GLY A 355 -20.48 18.82 -0.09
CA GLY A 355 -19.84 17.97 0.93
C GLY A 355 -19.52 16.53 0.53
N GLY A 356 -18.24 16.16 0.68
CA GLY A 356 -17.82 15.11 1.63
C GLY A 356 -17.59 13.67 1.16
N TYR A 357 -17.57 13.36 -0.15
CA TYR A 357 -17.41 11.97 -0.60
C TYR A 357 -16.22 11.79 -1.56
N TYR A 358 -15.50 10.68 -1.39
CA TYR A 358 -14.32 10.32 -2.19
C TYR A 358 -14.66 9.57 -3.49
N PHE A 359 -15.92 9.17 -3.64
CA PHE A 359 -16.48 8.56 -4.85
C PHE A 359 -17.72 9.34 -5.29
N GLY A 360 -17.86 9.55 -6.59
CA GLY A 360 -19.07 10.04 -7.24
C GLY A 360 -19.56 9.01 -8.24
N MET A 361 -20.74 8.43 -8.03
CA MET A 361 -21.43 7.67 -9.07
C MET A 361 -22.42 8.57 -9.79
N ASN A 362 -22.33 8.62 -11.12
CA ASN A 362 -23.30 9.31 -11.97
C ASN A 362 -23.96 8.32 -12.92
N GLN A 363 -25.29 8.38 -13.00
CA GLN A 363 -26.07 7.62 -13.95
C GLN A 363 -26.72 8.60 -14.92
N GLU A 364 -26.46 8.43 -16.21
CA GLU A 364 -27.01 9.28 -17.26
C GLU A 364 -27.75 8.43 -18.29
N GLU A 365 -28.90 8.93 -18.74
CA GLU A 365 -29.63 8.35 -19.86
C GLU A 365 -29.16 9.01 -21.16
N THR A 366 -28.29 8.32 -21.89
CA THR A 366 -27.78 8.78 -23.18
C THR A 366 -28.65 8.29 -24.33
N ASP A 367 -28.47 8.86 -25.53
CA ASP A 367 -29.22 8.50 -26.74
C ASP A 367 -30.75 8.65 -26.57
N HIS A 368 -31.21 9.85 -26.16
CA HIS A 368 -32.63 10.17 -25.97
C HIS A 368 -33.39 9.18 -25.06
N GLY A 369 -32.72 8.64 -24.03
CA GLY A 369 -33.32 7.69 -23.09
C GLY A 369 -33.30 6.24 -23.56
N ASN A 370 -32.61 5.93 -24.67
CA ASN A 370 -32.46 4.58 -25.19
C ASN A 370 -31.34 3.82 -24.49
N ARG A 371 -30.27 4.50 -24.05
CA ARG A 371 -29.13 3.91 -23.35
C ARG A 371 -29.01 4.43 -21.93
N ASN A 372 -28.32 3.65 -21.11
CA ASN A 372 -28.04 4.03 -19.72
C ASN A 372 -26.56 3.81 -19.47
N GLU A 373 -25.87 4.89 -19.18
CA GLU A 373 -24.44 4.87 -18.85
C GLU A 373 -24.28 5.10 -17.35
N LEU A 374 -23.45 4.28 -16.73
CA LEU A 374 -23.08 4.40 -15.33
C LEU A 374 -21.60 4.71 -15.26
N SER A 375 -21.26 5.85 -14.66
CA SER A 375 -19.87 6.23 -14.40
C SER A 375 -19.59 6.26 -12.91
N ILE A 376 -18.35 5.92 -12.56
CA ILE A 376 -17.77 6.13 -11.25
C ILE A 376 -16.55 7.03 -11.40
N ALA A 377 -16.49 8.06 -10.57
CA ALA A 377 -15.36 8.98 -10.45
C ALA A 377 -14.80 8.92 -9.03
N TRP A 378 -13.49 9.02 -8.91
CA TRP A 378 -12.78 9.10 -7.63
C TRP A 378 -11.60 10.06 -7.74
N MET A 379 -11.11 10.57 -6.62
CA MET A 379 -9.92 11.41 -6.56
C MET A 379 -8.97 10.83 -5.54
N ASN A 380 -7.84 10.35 -6.02
CA ASN A 380 -6.89 9.62 -5.20
C ASN A 380 -5.46 9.82 -5.68
N GLY A 381 -4.53 9.73 -4.75
CA GLY A 381 -3.10 9.66 -5.02
C GLY A 381 -2.45 8.71 -4.03
N LYS A 382 -1.54 7.85 -4.51
CA LYS A 382 -0.74 6.97 -3.67
C LYS A 382 0.73 7.21 -3.97
N ALA A 383 1.58 7.16 -2.94
CA ALA A 383 3.02 7.10 -3.13
C ALA A 383 3.71 6.52 -1.90
N LYS A 384 4.83 5.86 -2.17
CA LYS A 384 5.74 5.36 -1.14
C LYS A 384 6.42 6.54 -0.43
N ILE A 385 6.51 6.46 0.89
CA ILE A 385 7.06 7.54 1.71
C ILE A 385 8.59 7.46 1.78
N ARG A 386 9.26 8.56 1.44
CA ARG A 386 10.71 8.73 1.56
C ARG A 386 11.05 9.98 2.32
N PHE A 387 12.06 9.88 3.19
CA PHE A 387 12.63 11.02 3.88
C PHE A 387 14.14 11.02 3.78
N GLU A 388 14.70 12.22 3.72
CA GLU A 388 16.13 12.42 3.98
C GLU A 388 16.39 12.21 5.47
N GLY A 389 17.28 11.29 5.82
CA GLY A 389 17.71 11.06 7.19
C GLY A 389 18.62 12.17 7.69
N THR A 390 18.90 12.18 9.00
CA THR A 390 19.87 13.15 9.58
C THR A 390 21.30 13.00 9.06
N ASP A 391 21.60 11.88 8.41
CA ASP A 391 22.83 11.52 7.70
C ASP A 391 22.87 12.03 6.26
N GLY A 392 21.80 12.69 5.78
CA GLY A 392 21.68 13.21 4.42
C GLY A 392 21.29 12.17 3.38
N ARG A 393 20.98 10.93 3.79
CA ARG A 393 20.57 9.86 2.87
C ARG A 393 19.06 9.76 2.77
N VAL A 394 18.54 9.71 1.55
CA VAL A 394 17.12 9.47 1.29
C VAL A 394 16.82 7.99 1.46
N ASN A 395 15.93 7.66 2.39
CA ASN A 395 15.54 6.29 2.72
C ASN A 395 14.03 6.10 2.64
N ASP A 396 13.60 4.91 2.19
CA ASP A 396 12.20 4.51 2.33
C ASP A 396 11.87 4.30 3.83
N HIS A 397 10.79 4.93 4.29
CA HIS A 397 10.48 5.03 5.71
C HIS A 397 9.90 3.73 6.30
N GLY A 398 9.00 3.08 5.57
CA GLY A 398 8.23 1.93 6.04
C GLY A 398 8.26 0.71 5.12
N VAL A 399 9.14 0.68 4.11
CA VAL A 399 9.26 -0.43 3.14
C VAL A 399 10.69 -0.92 3.01
N MET A 400 10.84 -2.24 2.96
CA MET A 400 12.00 -2.92 2.39
C MET A 400 11.55 -3.94 1.36
N VAL A 401 12.43 -4.31 0.44
CA VAL A 401 12.17 -5.36 -0.53
C VAL A 401 13.24 -6.44 -0.45
N LEU A 402 12.86 -7.66 -0.79
CA LEU A 402 13.76 -8.79 -0.95
C LEU A 402 13.48 -9.43 -2.32
N ASP A 403 14.46 -9.38 -3.20
CA ASP A 403 14.40 -10.04 -4.51
C ASP A 403 14.98 -11.45 -4.40
N THR A 404 14.23 -12.46 -4.84
CA THR A 404 14.66 -13.87 -4.81
C THR A 404 14.39 -14.56 -6.13
N ALA A 405 15.19 -15.57 -6.46
CA ALA A 405 14.83 -16.48 -7.53
C ALA A 405 13.57 -17.27 -7.16
N VAL A 406 12.82 -17.70 -8.17
CA VAL A 406 11.61 -18.53 -8.00
C VAL A 406 11.62 -19.74 -8.91
N SER A 407 10.91 -20.80 -8.50
CA SER A 407 10.68 -21.96 -9.36
C SER A 407 10.02 -21.57 -10.68
N THR A 408 10.52 -22.15 -11.77
CA THR A 408 9.99 -21.94 -13.13
C THR A 408 8.84 -22.88 -13.48
N THR A 409 8.70 -23.99 -12.75
CA THR A 409 7.59 -24.94 -12.84
C THR A 409 6.41 -24.54 -11.98
#